data_AF-A0A7V8ZBF0-F1
#
_entry.id   AF-A0A7V8ZBF0-F1
#
_cell.length_a   1.000
_cell.length_b   1.000
_cell.length_c   1.000
_cell.angle_alpha   90.00
_cell.angle_beta   90.00
_cell.angle_gamma   90.00
#
_symmetry.space_group_name_H-M   'P 1'
#
loop_
_entity.id
_entity.type
_entity.pdbx_description
1 polymer ?
#
loop_
_entity_poly.entity_id
_entity_poly.type
_entity_poly.pdbx_seq_one_letter_code
_entity_poly.pdbx_strand_id
1 'polypeptide(L)'
;MRAVAVAGAATATIKASGLVQAVVSPLHTKTPPLTASDMAAIDTALGKKGRYVETEAVYTVALPRNDLKVSIKGEAVPIPLGFGGWVSVKRTMDGKSAVLMSDTVLLQEEVNPLISAAHANGLEISAIHNHFFYESPRIFYMHLHGMGAPDDLARRYAAAIKMTKLFPANQPPAGAAPTRTGKEIFDLPMLDKIVGHTGTVNGVTYKYTVGRGDMTIMAMGAEMTANIGLNSWASFAGESGAAHIAGDMAMLEAEVNAVVRALRSNNLEVVALHNHMLGEQPRIIFLHYYGRGAVATLAQGFRAALNELGKEKGGAIQMQPS
;
A
#
# COMPACT_ATOMS: atom_id res chain seq x y z
N MET A 1 83.48 -39.66 18.11
CA MET A 1 82.84 -38.49 17.46
C MET A 1 81.35 -38.53 17.76
N ARG A 2 80.83 -37.49 18.46
CA ARG A 2 79.41 -37.06 18.61
C ARG A 2 78.41 -38.12 19.15
N ALA A 3 78.04 -38.12 20.43
CA ALA A 3 77.16 -37.20 21.19
C ALA A 3 75.64 -37.53 21.11
N VAL A 4 75.11 -38.00 22.27
CA VAL A 4 73.88 -37.59 22.99
C VAL A 4 72.52 -37.57 22.25
N ALA A 5 71.49 -38.24 22.77
CA ALA A 5 70.34 -37.60 23.44
C ALA A 5 69.20 -38.58 23.80
N VAL A 6 68.53 -38.20 24.90
CA VAL A 6 67.48 -38.89 25.65
C VAL A 6 66.08 -38.47 25.16
N ALA A 7 65.12 -39.35 25.47
CA ALA A 7 63.66 -39.28 25.36
C ALA A 7 62.97 -37.91 25.46
N GLY A 8 61.82 -37.82 24.78
CA GLY A 8 60.78 -36.83 25.03
C GLY A 8 59.50 -37.16 24.24
N ALA A 9 58.51 -37.77 24.89
CA ALA A 9 57.18 -37.94 24.32
C ALA A 9 56.47 -36.58 24.27
N ALA A 10 56.11 -36.13 23.06
CA ALA A 10 55.34 -34.91 22.86
C ALA A 10 53.88 -35.27 22.55
N THR A 11 53.00 -35.02 23.52
CA THR A 11 51.55 -34.90 23.34
C THR A 11 51.25 -33.78 22.36
N ALA A 12 50.68 -34.12 21.20
CA ALA A 12 50.18 -33.15 20.23
C ALA A 12 48.83 -32.60 20.71
N THR A 13 48.83 -31.32 21.11
CA THR A 13 47.63 -30.53 21.35
C THR A 13 46.97 -30.19 20.02
N ILE A 14 45.79 -30.78 19.75
CA ILE A 14 44.92 -30.36 18.65
C ILE A 14 44.39 -28.97 18.99
N LYS A 15 44.92 -27.93 18.34
CA LYS A 15 44.31 -26.60 18.36
C LYS A 15 42.97 -26.69 17.63
N ALA A 16 41.87 -26.55 18.36
CA ALA A 16 40.55 -26.33 17.78
C ALA A 16 40.59 -25.00 17.01
N SER A 17 40.69 -25.09 15.69
CA SER A 17 40.47 -23.94 14.81
C SER A 17 39.02 -23.50 14.97
N GLY A 18 38.82 -22.32 15.56
CA GLY A 18 37.52 -21.70 15.68
C GLY A 18 36.87 -21.56 14.32
N LEU A 19 35.75 -22.26 14.11
CA LEU A 19 34.80 -21.94 13.06
C LEU A 19 34.25 -20.55 13.38
N VAL A 20 34.80 -19.53 12.74
CA VAL A 20 34.14 -18.23 12.62
C VAL A 20 32.90 -18.50 11.77
N GLN A 21 31.76 -18.73 12.40
CA GLN A 21 30.48 -18.59 11.73
C GLN A 21 30.40 -17.13 11.28
N ALA A 22 30.64 -16.90 9.99
CA ALA A 22 30.31 -15.65 9.36
C ALA A 22 28.81 -15.43 9.59
N VAL A 23 28.46 -14.49 10.45
CA VAL A 23 27.11 -13.95 10.52
C VAL A 23 26.92 -13.23 9.19
N VAL A 24 26.31 -13.94 8.22
CA VAL A 24 25.84 -13.31 6.99
C VAL A 24 24.65 -12.46 7.41
N SER A 25 24.91 -11.20 7.76
CA SER A 25 23.86 -10.18 7.78
C SER A 25 23.24 -10.18 6.38
N PRO A 26 21.91 -10.34 6.23
CA PRO A 26 21.30 -10.22 4.92
C PRO A 26 21.62 -8.81 4.41
N LEU A 27 22.40 -8.73 3.31
CA LEU A 27 22.49 -7.51 2.54
C LEU A 27 21.05 -7.16 2.16
N HIS A 28 20.48 -6.14 2.80
CA HIS A 28 19.28 -5.50 2.30
C HIS A 28 19.72 -4.76 1.03
N THR A 29 19.78 -5.48 -0.09
CA THR A 29 20.06 -4.86 -1.39
C THR A 29 18.92 -3.91 -1.66
N LYS A 30 19.18 -2.60 -1.65
CA LYS A 30 18.17 -1.61 -2.01
C LYS A 30 17.65 -1.91 -3.41
N THR A 31 16.34 -1.85 -3.60
CA THR A 31 15.72 -2.01 -4.92
C THR A 31 16.37 -1.04 -5.91
N PRO A 32 16.84 -1.48 -7.09
CA PRO A 32 17.39 -0.59 -8.09
C PRO A 32 16.38 0.50 -8.51
N PRO A 33 16.81 1.75 -8.72
CA PRO A 33 15.90 2.83 -9.08
C PRO A 33 15.34 2.66 -10.50
N LEU A 34 14.16 3.23 -10.74
CA LEU A 34 13.70 3.46 -12.11
C LEU A 34 14.56 4.54 -12.77
N THR A 35 14.88 4.36 -14.05
CA THR A 35 15.64 5.35 -14.82
C THR A 35 14.73 6.50 -15.25
N ALA A 36 15.32 7.63 -15.64
CA ALA A 36 14.57 8.75 -16.19
C ALA A 36 13.78 8.37 -17.45
N SER A 37 14.33 7.49 -18.29
CA SER A 37 13.64 6.97 -19.48
C SER A 37 12.46 6.06 -19.12
N ASP A 38 12.57 5.24 -18.07
CA ASP A 38 11.44 4.42 -17.60
C ASP A 38 10.29 5.33 -17.16
N MET A 39 10.58 6.33 -16.34
CA MET A 39 9.57 7.28 -15.84
C MET A 39 8.93 8.07 -16.98
N ALA A 40 9.71 8.53 -17.96
CA ALA A 40 9.20 9.23 -19.14
C ALA A 40 8.32 8.31 -20.03
N ALA A 41 8.66 7.02 -20.14
CA ALA A 41 7.85 6.04 -20.86
C ALA A 41 6.50 5.81 -20.16
N ILE A 42 6.50 5.72 -18.82
CA ILE A 42 5.27 5.62 -18.02
C ILE A 42 4.38 6.85 -18.23
N ASP A 43 4.95 8.05 -18.13
CA ASP A 43 4.24 9.31 -18.36
C ASP A 43 3.61 9.38 -19.75
N THR A 44 4.36 8.96 -20.77
CA THR A 44 3.91 8.96 -22.16
C THR A 44 2.77 7.96 -22.38
N ALA A 45 2.90 6.73 -21.85
CA ALA A 45 1.87 5.70 -22.02
C ALA A 45 0.55 6.10 -21.36
N LEU A 46 0.60 6.70 -20.17
CA LEU A 46 -0.58 7.14 -19.43
C LEU A 46 -1.10 8.52 -19.85
N GLY A 47 -0.28 9.32 -20.53
CA GLY A 47 -0.59 10.73 -20.83
C GLY A 47 -0.69 11.59 -19.57
N LYS A 48 -0.02 11.19 -18.48
CA LYS A 48 -0.04 11.90 -17.19
C LYS A 48 1.25 11.69 -16.43
N LYS A 49 1.83 12.80 -15.95
CA LYS A 49 3.02 12.77 -15.11
C LYS A 49 2.72 12.17 -13.73
N GLY A 50 3.54 11.21 -13.33
CA GLY A 50 3.53 10.62 -12.00
C GLY A 50 4.44 11.35 -10.99
N ARG A 51 4.59 10.72 -9.83
CA ARG A 51 5.51 11.12 -8.77
C ARG A 51 6.48 9.98 -8.49
N TYR A 52 7.77 10.29 -8.49
CA TYR A 52 8.79 9.35 -8.02
C TYR A 52 8.99 9.51 -6.50
N VAL A 53 9.00 8.38 -5.80
CA VAL A 53 9.31 8.30 -4.37
C VAL A 53 10.69 7.66 -4.23
N GLU A 54 11.72 8.50 -4.19
CA GLU A 54 13.13 8.08 -4.23
C GLU A 54 13.49 7.08 -3.13
N THR A 55 12.98 7.30 -1.91
CA THR A 55 13.23 6.44 -0.75
C THR A 55 12.68 5.03 -0.90
N GLU A 56 11.71 4.83 -1.81
CA GLU A 56 11.05 3.55 -2.05
C GLU A 56 11.34 2.97 -3.45
N ALA A 57 12.03 3.73 -4.32
CA ALA A 57 12.24 3.41 -5.73
C ALA A 57 10.93 3.15 -6.51
N VAL A 58 9.83 3.83 -6.13
CA VAL A 58 8.50 3.65 -6.72
C VAL A 58 8.12 4.87 -7.55
N TYR A 59 7.61 4.64 -8.77
CA TYR A 59 6.94 5.67 -9.55
C TYR A 59 5.44 5.45 -9.52
N THR A 60 4.67 6.43 -9.04
CA THR A 60 3.22 6.31 -8.86
C THR A 60 2.46 7.37 -9.64
N VAL A 61 1.34 6.99 -10.26
CA VAL A 61 0.46 7.87 -11.02
C VAL A 61 -0.95 7.75 -10.44
N ALA A 62 -1.49 8.86 -9.93
CA ALA A 62 -2.85 8.90 -9.41
C ALA A 62 -3.89 8.92 -10.54
N LEU A 63 -4.96 8.15 -10.41
CA LEU A 63 -6.06 8.01 -11.37
C LEU A 63 -7.40 8.27 -10.65
N PRO A 64 -7.72 9.55 -10.34
CA PRO A 64 -8.95 9.89 -9.60
C PRO A 64 -10.20 9.62 -10.43
N ARG A 65 -11.37 9.39 -9.81
CA ARG A 65 -12.67 9.33 -10.50
C ARG A 65 -13.42 10.66 -10.47
N ASN A 66 -12.82 11.70 -11.05
CA ASN A 66 -13.40 13.06 -11.06
C ASN A 66 -14.68 13.18 -11.89
N ASP A 67 -15.02 12.15 -12.67
CA ASP A 67 -16.30 12.02 -13.38
C ASP A 67 -17.47 11.68 -12.43
N LEU A 68 -17.18 11.16 -11.24
CA LEU A 68 -18.19 10.70 -10.29
C LEU A 68 -18.61 11.80 -9.31
N LYS A 69 -19.88 11.71 -8.89
CA LYS A 69 -20.42 12.41 -7.73
C LYS A 69 -20.85 11.35 -6.73
N VAL A 70 -20.13 11.26 -5.62
CA VAL A 70 -20.34 10.19 -4.64
C VAL A 70 -20.97 10.75 -3.37
N SER A 71 -21.91 10.00 -2.82
CA SER A 71 -22.41 10.19 -1.46
C SER A 71 -22.25 8.91 -0.65
N ILE A 72 -22.17 9.03 0.67
CA ILE A 72 -22.23 7.91 1.63
C ILE A 72 -23.39 8.20 2.58
N LYS A 73 -24.35 7.27 2.68
CA LYS A 73 -25.57 7.47 3.48
C LYS A 73 -26.30 8.80 3.15
N GLY A 74 -26.24 9.23 1.88
CA GLY A 74 -26.86 10.47 1.39
C GLY A 74 -26.01 11.74 1.56
N GLU A 75 -24.91 11.70 2.30
CA GLU A 75 -24.00 12.84 2.45
C GLU A 75 -22.96 12.86 1.32
N ALA A 76 -22.83 13.98 0.60
CA ALA A 76 -21.84 14.11 -0.45
C ALA A 76 -20.40 14.05 0.11
N VAL A 77 -19.54 13.28 -0.55
CA VAL A 77 -18.14 13.12 -0.14
C VAL A 77 -17.18 13.40 -1.30
N PRO A 78 -15.99 13.95 -1.03
CA PRO A 78 -15.05 14.33 -2.08
C PRO A 78 -14.28 13.12 -2.60
N ILE A 79 -13.90 13.13 -3.89
CA ILE A 79 -13.13 12.05 -4.53
C ILE A 79 -11.83 11.71 -3.75
N PRO A 80 -11.05 12.69 -3.25
CA PRO A 80 -9.88 12.42 -2.40
C PRO A 80 -10.13 11.68 -1.07
N LEU A 81 -11.37 11.46 -0.64
CA LEU A 81 -11.66 10.65 0.56
C LEU A 81 -11.25 9.18 0.37
N GLY A 82 -11.34 8.65 -0.84
CA GLY A 82 -11.02 7.25 -1.14
C GLY A 82 -11.53 6.74 -2.48
N PHE A 83 -11.94 7.62 -3.39
CA PHE A 83 -12.48 7.29 -4.72
C PHE A 83 -11.48 7.60 -5.84
N GLY A 84 -10.18 7.60 -5.50
CA GLY A 84 -9.11 7.76 -6.47
C GLY A 84 -8.21 6.54 -6.50
N GLY A 85 -8.07 5.95 -7.68
CA GLY A 85 -7.16 4.85 -7.93
C GLY A 85 -5.73 5.33 -8.14
N TRP A 86 -4.82 4.38 -8.32
CA TRP A 86 -3.42 4.62 -8.61
C TRP A 86 -2.82 3.45 -9.39
N VAL A 87 -1.72 3.71 -10.08
CA VAL A 87 -0.83 2.70 -10.61
C VAL A 87 0.59 3.03 -10.21
N SER A 88 1.32 2.03 -9.73
CA SER A 88 2.70 2.17 -9.27
C SER A 88 3.59 1.15 -9.95
N VAL A 89 4.80 1.57 -10.33
CA VAL A 89 5.83 0.73 -10.93
C VAL A 89 7.08 0.76 -10.05
N LYS A 90 7.68 -0.42 -9.82
CA LYS A 90 8.92 -0.60 -9.06
C LYS A 90 9.76 -1.71 -9.69
N ARG A 91 11.09 -1.59 -9.65
CA ARG A 91 11.96 -2.68 -10.14
C ARG A 91 11.92 -3.90 -9.21
N THR A 92 12.21 -5.07 -9.76
CA THR A 92 12.57 -6.25 -8.97
C THR A 92 13.92 -6.04 -8.27
N MET A 93 14.18 -6.79 -7.20
CA MET A 93 15.41 -6.65 -6.41
C MET A 93 16.68 -6.89 -7.23
N ASP A 94 16.62 -7.78 -8.24
CA ASP A 94 17.71 -8.06 -9.16
C ASP A 94 17.85 -7.04 -10.30
N GLY A 95 16.93 -6.07 -10.39
CA GLY A 95 16.90 -5.00 -11.39
C GLY A 95 16.52 -5.44 -12.80
N LYS A 96 16.29 -6.74 -13.05
CA LYS A 96 16.08 -7.30 -14.41
C LYS A 96 14.67 -7.07 -14.93
N SER A 97 13.70 -6.91 -14.04
CA SER A 97 12.30 -6.68 -14.37
C SER A 97 11.75 -5.52 -13.52
N ALA A 98 10.50 -5.19 -13.76
CA ALA A 98 9.68 -4.39 -12.87
C ALA A 98 8.38 -5.12 -12.56
N VAL A 99 7.72 -4.60 -11.53
CA VAL A 99 6.38 -4.93 -11.10
C VAL A 99 5.51 -3.70 -11.27
N LEU A 100 4.30 -3.91 -11.74
CA LEU A 100 3.22 -2.94 -11.71
C LEU A 100 2.19 -3.43 -10.70
N MET A 101 1.73 -2.53 -9.84
CA MET A 101 0.54 -2.72 -9.02
C MET A 101 -0.41 -1.55 -9.20
N SER A 102 -1.69 -1.81 -9.08
CA SER A 102 -2.72 -0.79 -9.18
C SER A 102 -3.87 -1.07 -8.24
N ASP A 103 -4.55 -0.01 -7.83
CA ASP A 103 -5.88 -0.02 -7.27
C ASP A 103 -6.76 0.86 -8.16
N THR A 104 -7.87 0.33 -8.64
CA THR A 104 -8.77 1.02 -9.56
C THR A 104 -10.15 1.21 -8.92
N VAL A 105 -10.81 2.32 -9.24
CA VAL A 105 -12.14 2.65 -8.71
C VAL A 105 -13.14 2.58 -9.85
N LEU A 106 -14.13 1.70 -9.72
CA LEU A 106 -15.00 1.26 -10.81
C LEU A 106 -16.48 1.38 -10.41
N LEU A 107 -17.32 1.71 -11.37
CA LEU A 107 -18.74 1.40 -11.32
C LEU A 107 -18.92 -0.11 -11.54
N GLN A 108 -20.02 -0.65 -11.04
CA GLN A 108 -20.31 -2.09 -11.13
C GLN A 108 -20.30 -2.62 -12.58
N GLU A 109 -20.72 -1.81 -13.55
CA GLU A 109 -20.72 -2.17 -14.98
C GLU A 109 -19.31 -2.17 -15.60
N GLU A 110 -18.34 -1.49 -14.97
CA GLU A 110 -16.97 -1.34 -15.47
C GLU A 110 -16.05 -2.52 -15.03
N VAL A 111 -16.46 -3.32 -14.04
CA VAL A 111 -15.65 -4.39 -13.44
C VAL A 111 -15.26 -5.46 -14.47
N ASN A 112 -16.23 -6.21 -15.01
CA ASN A 112 -15.96 -7.32 -15.92
C ASN A 112 -15.31 -6.89 -17.25
N PRO A 113 -15.68 -5.75 -17.87
CA PRO A 113 -14.94 -5.23 -19.02
C PRO A 113 -13.47 -4.97 -18.72
N LEU A 114 -13.14 -4.40 -17.56
CA LEU A 114 -11.75 -4.14 -17.20
C LEU A 114 -10.98 -5.43 -16.90
N ILE A 115 -11.60 -6.44 -16.27
CA ILE A 115 -10.99 -7.78 -16.10
C ILE A 115 -10.58 -8.35 -17.47
N SER A 116 -11.50 -8.32 -18.43
CA SER A 116 -11.26 -8.84 -19.78
C SER A 116 -10.12 -8.07 -20.47
N ALA A 117 -10.13 -6.75 -20.37
CA ALA A 117 -9.09 -5.89 -20.94
C ALA A 117 -7.72 -6.08 -20.27
N ALA A 118 -7.68 -6.31 -18.95
CA ALA A 118 -6.45 -6.61 -18.22
C ALA A 118 -5.82 -7.92 -18.70
N HIS A 119 -6.59 -9.01 -18.74
CA HIS A 119 -6.10 -10.30 -19.22
C HIS A 119 -5.65 -10.25 -20.69
N ALA A 120 -6.39 -9.56 -21.55
CA ALA A 120 -6.01 -9.37 -22.95
C ALA A 120 -4.66 -8.64 -23.13
N ASN A 121 -4.23 -7.87 -22.12
CA ASN A 121 -2.96 -7.17 -22.09
C ASN A 121 -1.93 -7.86 -21.17
N GLY A 122 -2.17 -9.10 -20.75
CA GLY A 122 -1.24 -9.87 -19.92
C GLY A 122 -1.04 -9.31 -18.51
N LEU A 123 -2.07 -8.66 -17.96
CA LEU A 123 -2.15 -8.26 -16.56
C LEU A 123 -3.11 -9.19 -15.82
N GLU A 124 -2.88 -9.35 -14.52
CA GLU A 124 -3.66 -10.22 -13.66
C GLU A 124 -4.49 -9.41 -12.67
N ILE A 125 -5.59 -10.00 -12.19
CA ILE A 125 -6.46 -9.42 -11.15
C ILE A 125 -6.10 -10.07 -9.82
N SER A 126 -5.70 -9.28 -8.84
CA SER A 126 -5.32 -9.78 -7.51
C SER A 126 -6.45 -9.67 -6.48
N ALA A 127 -7.40 -8.75 -6.67
CA ALA A 127 -8.57 -8.61 -5.80
C ALA A 127 -9.69 -7.77 -6.44
N ILE A 128 -10.92 -8.03 -6.00
CA ILE A 128 -12.09 -7.16 -6.23
C ILE A 128 -12.81 -7.02 -4.88
N HIS A 129 -13.01 -5.79 -4.42
CA HIS A 129 -13.53 -5.52 -3.08
C HIS A 129 -14.21 -4.15 -2.99
N ASN A 130 -14.58 -3.74 -1.78
CA ASN A 130 -15.26 -2.47 -1.51
C ASN A 130 -14.50 -1.70 -0.41
N HIS A 131 -14.38 -0.38 -0.55
CA HIS A 131 -13.85 0.48 0.53
C HIS A 131 -14.97 1.02 1.43
N PHE A 132 -16.21 1.06 0.95
CA PHE A 132 -17.34 1.71 1.62
C PHE A 132 -18.59 0.83 1.69
N PHE A 133 -19.44 1.14 2.67
CA PHE A 133 -20.85 0.75 2.68
C PHE A 133 -21.73 1.96 2.35
N TYR A 134 -22.90 1.70 1.75
CA TYR A 134 -23.95 2.69 1.48
C TYR A 134 -23.50 3.87 0.60
N GLU A 135 -22.44 3.67 -0.18
CA GLU A 135 -22.02 4.63 -1.17
C GLU A 135 -22.97 4.61 -2.38
N SER A 136 -23.18 5.79 -2.95
CA SER A 136 -23.98 5.98 -4.17
C SER A 136 -23.24 6.91 -5.13
N PRO A 137 -23.03 6.53 -6.41
CA PRO A 137 -23.38 5.23 -7.01
C PRO A 137 -22.58 4.08 -6.38
N ARG A 138 -22.96 2.81 -6.66
CA ARG A 138 -22.25 1.64 -6.15
C ARG A 138 -20.83 1.60 -6.72
N ILE A 139 -19.83 1.53 -5.85
CA ILE A 139 -18.41 1.55 -6.24
C ILE A 139 -17.74 0.23 -5.89
N PHE A 140 -16.94 -0.27 -6.82
CA PHE A 140 -16.04 -1.40 -6.64
C PHE A 140 -14.58 -0.97 -6.78
N TYR A 141 -13.71 -1.71 -6.11
CA TYR A 141 -12.28 -1.53 -6.16
C TYR A 141 -11.66 -2.80 -6.73
N MET A 142 -10.68 -2.65 -7.61
CA MET A 142 -10.02 -3.79 -8.22
C MET A 142 -8.52 -3.56 -8.27
N HIS A 143 -7.78 -4.53 -7.73
CA HIS A 143 -6.34 -4.55 -7.81
C HIS A 143 -5.87 -5.30 -9.05
N LEU A 144 -4.92 -4.70 -9.76
CA LEU A 144 -4.25 -5.30 -10.91
C LEU A 144 -2.75 -5.38 -10.64
N HIS A 145 -2.12 -6.40 -11.17
CA HIS A 145 -0.67 -6.53 -11.12
C HIS A 145 -0.08 -7.15 -12.39
N GLY A 146 1.23 -7.01 -12.55
CA GLY A 146 1.96 -7.62 -13.66
C GLY A 146 3.46 -7.44 -13.51
N MET A 147 4.22 -8.25 -14.25
CA MET A 147 5.68 -8.20 -14.31
C MET A 147 6.17 -7.99 -15.75
N GLY A 148 7.27 -7.27 -15.90
CA GLY A 148 7.90 -7.04 -17.20
C GLY A 148 8.80 -5.81 -17.22
N ALA A 149 9.19 -5.37 -18.42
CA ALA A 149 9.91 -4.10 -18.58
C ALA A 149 9.01 -2.91 -18.21
N PRO A 150 9.53 -1.85 -17.55
CA PRO A 150 8.72 -0.72 -17.08
C PRO A 150 7.88 -0.05 -18.17
N ASP A 151 8.45 0.17 -19.35
CA ASP A 151 7.80 0.79 -20.49
C ASP A 151 6.68 -0.09 -21.07
N ASP A 152 6.91 -1.40 -21.10
CA ASP A 152 5.94 -2.37 -21.60
C ASP A 152 4.76 -2.56 -20.65
N LEU A 153 5.03 -2.64 -19.33
CA LEU A 153 4.00 -2.65 -18.30
C LEU A 153 3.12 -1.41 -18.39
N ALA A 154 3.72 -0.23 -18.58
CA ALA A 154 2.97 1.01 -18.72
C ALA A 154 2.07 1.00 -19.97
N ARG A 155 2.56 0.50 -21.11
CA ARG A 155 1.76 0.38 -22.34
C ARG A 155 0.59 -0.60 -22.19
N ARG A 156 0.83 -1.77 -21.60
CA ARG A 156 -0.20 -2.79 -21.34
C ARG A 156 -1.29 -2.27 -20.41
N TYR A 157 -0.88 -1.62 -19.32
CA TYR A 157 -1.82 -1.02 -18.38
C TYR A 157 -2.62 0.12 -19.02
N ALA A 158 -1.95 1.03 -19.76
CA ALA A 158 -2.63 2.08 -20.51
C ALA A 158 -3.64 1.52 -21.52
N ALA A 159 -3.29 0.45 -22.23
CA ALA A 159 -4.20 -0.24 -23.16
C ALA A 159 -5.40 -0.86 -22.44
N ALA A 160 -5.19 -1.49 -21.28
CA ALA A 160 -6.27 -2.09 -20.49
C ALA A 160 -7.29 -1.04 -20.01
N ILE A 161 -6.84 0.13 -19.53
CA ILE A 161 -7.74 1.18 -19.04
C ILE A 161 -8.22 2.17 -20.11
N LYS A 162 -7.71 2.08 -21.36
CA LYS A 162 -7.87 3.10 -22.41
C LYS A 162 -9.31 3.55 -22.67
N MET A 163 -10.27 2.64 -22.54
CA MET A 163 -11.69 2.90 -22.81
C MET A 163 -12.48 3.32 -21.57
N THR A 164 -11.84 3.37 -20.40
CA THR A 164 -12.47 3.67 -19.11
C THR A 164 -12.28 5.13 -18.71
N LYS A 165 -13.03 5.58 -17.70
CA LYS A 165 -12.80 6.90 -17.07
C LYS A 165 -11.54 6.98 -16.21
N LEU A 166 -10.84 5.88 -15.97
CA LEU A 166 -9.53 5.88 -15.31
C LEU A 166 -8.43 6.48 -16.21
N PHE A 167 -8.57 6.34 -17.53
CA PHE A 167 -7.56 6.84 -18.45
C PHE A 167 -7.58 8.38 -18.47
N PRO A 168 -6.42 9.05 -18.27
CA PRO A 168 -6.38 10.51 -18.11
C PRO A 168 -7.07 11.31 -19.23
N ALA A 169 -6.98 10.86 -20.48
CA ALA A 169 -7.63 11.54 -21.61
C ALA A 169 -9.17 11.47 -21.59
N ASN A 170 -9.76 10.55 -20.83
CA ASN A 170 -11.21 10.36 -20.73
C ASN A 170 -11.83 11.06 -19.51
N GLN A 171 -10.98 11.61 -18.63
CA GLN A 171 -11.39 12.36 -17.45
C GLN A 171 -12.03 13.70 -17.85
N PRO A 172 -12.99 14.21 -17.07
CA PRO A 172 -13.42 15.59 -17.24
C PRO A 172 -12.25 16.55 -16.95
N PRO A 173 -12.30 17.79 -17.48
CA PRO A 173 -11.37 18.83 -17.08
C PRO A 173 -11.35 19.01 -15.56
N ALA A 174 -10.20 19.41 -15.02
CA ALA A 174 -10.09 19.70 -13.59
C ALA A 174 -11.12 20.78 -13.21
N GLY A 175 -11.88 20.52 -12.14
CA GLY A 175 -12.80 21.49 -11.57
C GLY A 175 -12.08 22.68 -10.94
N ALA A 176 -12.85 23.68 -10.54
CA ALA A 176 -12.33 24.80 -9.78
C ALA A 176 -11.66 24.32 -8.49
N ALA A 177 -10.56 24.99 -8.10
CA ALA A 177 -9.90 24.72 -6.84
C ALA A 177 -10.87 24.96 -5.67
N PRO A 178 -10.84 24.14 -4.60
CA PRO A 178 -11.70 24.35 -3.45
C PRO A 178 -11.32 25.64 -2.72
N THR A 179 -12.30 26.32 -2.12
CA THR A 179 -12.11 27.57 -1.37
C THR A 179 -11.37 27.36 -0.05
N ARG A 180 -11.48 26.15 0.52
CA ARG A 180 -10.75 25.69 1.70
C ARG A 180 -10.11 24.35 1.38
N THR A 181 -8.92 24.11 1.87
CA THR A 181 -8.25 22.81 1.83
C THR A 181 -8.35 22.15 3.21
N GLY A 182 -7.90 20.89 3.31
CA GLY A 182 -7.79 20.20 4.59
C GLY A 182 -7.02 21.02 5.65
N LYS A 183 -6.08 21.86 5.23
CA LYS A 183 -5.31 22.76 6.11
C LYS A 183 -6.17 23.82 6.79
N GLU A 184 -7.16 24.39 6.09
CA GLU A 184 -8.08 25.38 6.66
C GLU A 184 -9.29 24.73 7.36
N ILE A 185 -9.50 23.43 7.17
CA ILE A 185 -10.63 22.67 7.73
C ILE A 185 -10.28 22.02 9.07
N PHE A 186 -9.05 21.52 9.20
CA PHE A 186 -8.61 20.70 10.33
C PHE A 186 -7.41 21.32 11.05
N ASP A 187 -7.33 21.06 12.37
CA ASP A 187 -6.11 21.29 13.15
C ASP A 187 -5.10 20.17 12.87
N LEU A 188 -4.26 20.35 11.85
CA LEU A 188 -3.29 19.34 11.41
C LEU A 188 -2.27 18.97 12.49
N PRO A 189 -1.66 19.92 13.25
CA PRO A 189 -0.77 19.58 14.35
C PRO A 189 -1.42 18.70 15.42
N MET A 190 -2.69 18.96 15.76
CA MET A 190 -3.44 18.12 16.69
C MET A 190 -3.66 16.71 16.13
N LEU A 191 -4.08 16.60 14.86
CA LEU A 191 -4.28 15.29 14.23
C LEU A 191 -2.97 14.50 14.14
N ASP A 192 -1.88 15.14 13.73
CA ASP A 192 -0.55 14.51 13.62
C ASP A 192 -0.07 14.01 14.98
N LYS A 193 -0.32 14.78 16.04
CA LYS A 193 -0.01 14.36 17.41
C LYS A 193 -0.83 13.14 17.83
N ILE A 194 -2.12 13.07 17.49
CA ILE A 194 -2.98 11.91 17.81
C ILE A 194 -2.52 10.68 17.02
N VAL A 195 -2.33 10.81 15.71
CA VAL A 195 -1.98 9.68 14.83
C VAL A 195 -0.52 9.26 15.01
N GLY A 196 0.34 10.18 15.46
CA GLY A 196 1.79 9.97 15.62
C GLY A 196 2.54 9.91 14.29
N HIS A 197 1.93 10.42 13.21
CA HIS A 197 2.50 10.51 11.87
C HIS A 197 2.11 11.86 11.27
N THR A 198 2.81 12.28 10.21
CA THR A 198 2.43 13.48 9.45
C THR A 198 1.64 13.06 8.21
N GLY A 199 0.49 13.71 8.01
CA GLY A 199 -0.37 13.50 6.86
C GLY A 199 0.01 14.42 5.69
N THR A 200 -0.76 14.30 4.61
CA THR A 200 -0.66 15.17 3.43
C THR A 200 -2.01 15.79 3.13
N VAL A 201 -2.02 17.10 2.88
CA VAL A 201 -3.21 17.81 2.41
C VAL A 201 -3.46 17.44 0.94
N ASN A 202 -4.66 16.97 0.64
CA ASN A 202 -5.09 16.63 -0.71
C ASN A 202 -6.47 17.27 -0.98
N GLY A 203 -6.45 18.48 -1.55
CA GLY A 203 -7.64 19.30 -1.70
C GLY A 203 -8.32 19.53 -0.34
N VAL A 204 -9.59 19.18 -0.24
CA VAL A 204 -10.39 19.31 1.00
C VAL A 204 -10.10 18.23 2.05
N THR A 205 -9.18 17.31 1.78
CA THR A 205 -8.88 16.18 2.66
C THR A 205 -7.50 16.27 3.31
N TYR A 206 -7.33 15.56 4.41
CA TYR A 206 -6.03 15.31 5.03
C TYR A 206 -5.81 13.81 5.17
N LYS A 207 -4.76 13.28 4.54
CA LYS A 207 -4.53 11.83 4.42
C LYS A 207 -3.23 11.39 5.08
N TYR A 208 -3.29 10.35 5.89
CA TYR A 208 -2.15 9.60 6.40
C TYR A 208 -1.88 8.37 5.54
N THR A 209 -0.62 8.00 5.38
CA THR A 209 -0.19 6.77 4.71
C THR A 209 0.98 6.23 5.49
N VAL A 210 0.78 5.10 6.15
CA VAL A 210 1.72 4.51 7.12
C VAL A 210 2.16 3.15 6.58
N GLY A 211 3.45 3.03 6.22
CA GLY A 211 4.03 1.78 5.77
C GLY A 211 4.32 0.79 6.90
N ARG A 212 4.55 -0.47 6.54
CA ARG A 212 5.00 -1.54 7.46
C ARG A 212 6.53 -1.56 7.61
N GLY A 213 7.09 -0.50 8.21
CA GLY A 213 8.55 -0.37 8.42
C GLY A 213 9.14 -1.38 9.40
N ASP A 214 8.30 -2.14 10.08
CA ASP A 214 8.64 -3.22 11.00
C ASP A 214 8.95 -4.56 10.30
N MET A 215 8.72 -4.66 8.99
CA MET A 215 8.91 -5.89 8.22
C MET A 215 9.28 -5.64 6.75
N THR A 216 9.78 -6.70 6.10
CA THR A 216 10.01 -6.73 4.66
C THR A 216 9.04 -7.71 4.05
N ILE A 217 8.17 -7.22 3.15
CA ILE A 217 7.25 -8.05 2.37
C ILE A 217 7.74 -8.11 0.94
N MET A 218 7.83 -9.33 0.40
CA MET A 218 8.23 -9.56 -0.98
C MET A 218 7.02 -10.03 -1.79
N ALA A 219 6.80 -9.44 -2.96
CA ALA A 219 5.85 -9.93 -3.95
C ALA A 219 6.45 -9.79 -5.34
N MET A 220 6.29 -10.80 -6.20
CA MET A 220 6.73 -10.75 -7.61
C MET A 220 8.22 -10.33 -7.76
N GLY A 221 9.08 -10.73 -6.81
CA GLY A 221 10.50 -10.41 -6.81
C GLY A 221 10.86 -8.95 -6.48
N ALA A 222 9.92 -8.14 -5.98
CA ALA A 222 10.21 -6.80 -5.44
C ALA A 222 9.79 -6.67 -3.98
N GLU A 223 10.46 -5.77 -3.28
CA GLU A 223 10.08 -5.33 -1.95
C GLU A 223 8.83 -4.44 -2.04
N MET A 224 7.77 -4.81 -1.34
CA MET A 224 6.55 -4.04 -1.24
C MET A 224 6.70 -2.95 -0.18
N THR A 225 6.36 -1.71 -0.55
CA THR A 225 6.45 -0.53 0.30
C THR A 225 5.14 0.26 0.27
N ALA A 226 5.07 1.34 1.05
CA ALA A 226 3.85 2.11 1.21
C ALA A 226 3.26 2.59 -0.13
N ASN A 227 4.09 3.11 -1.04
CA ASN A 227 3.65 3.67 -2.31
C ASN A 227 3.41 2.62 -3.41
N ILE A 228 3.58 1.32 -3.11
CA ILE A 228 3.19 0.21 -4.00
C ILE A 228 2.24 -0.79 -3.30
N GLY A 229 1.42 -0.29 -2.36
CA GLY A 229 0.26 -1.01 -1.83
C GLY A 229 0.43 -1.63 -0.44
N LEU A 230 1.61 -1.57 0.18
CA LEU A 230 1.82 -2.04 1.56
C LEU A 230 1.73 -0.89 2.57
N ASN A 231 0.53 -0.36 2.78
CA ASN A 231 0.30 0.69 3.77
C ASN A 231 -1.05 0.52 4.48
N SER A 232 -1.15 1.13 5.66
CA SER A 232 -2.40 1.49 6.32
C SER A 232 -2.62 2.99 6.11
N TRP A 233 -3.79 3.40 5.64
CA TRP A 233 -4.12 4.82 5.45
C TRP A 233 -5.40 5.25 6.15
N ALA A 234 -5.51 6.57 6.35
CA ALA A 234 -6.71 7.25 6.82
C ALA A 234 -6.85 8.58 6.07
N SER A 235 -8.01 8.88 5.52
CA SER A 235 -8.33 10.17 4.89
C SER A 235 -9.51 10.81 5.60
N PHE A 236 -9.36 12.08 5.97
CA PHE A 236 -10.38 12.88 6.62
C PHE A 236 -11.02 13.87 5.63
N ALA A 237 -12.35 14.00 5.66
CA ALA A 237 -13.12 14.96 4.86
C ALA A 237 -14.32 15.51 5.66
N GLY A 238 -14.98 16.56 5.16
CA GLY A 238 -16.10 17.21 5.85
C GLY A 238 -15.62 18.32 6.81
N GLU A 239 -16.34 18.56 7.90
CA GLU A 239 -15.98 19.59 8.89
C GLU A 239 -15.46 18.96 10.18
N SER A 240 -14.63 19.68 10.95
CA SER A 240 -13.96 19.13 12.15
C SER A 240 -14.89 18.45 13.18
N GLY A 241 -16.09 19.00 13.42
CA GLY A 241 -17.09 18.39 14.33
C GLY A 241 -17.94 17.28 13.70
N ALA A 242 -17.85 17.12 12.38
CA ALA A 242 -18.72 16.31 11.58
C ALA A 242 -17.96 15.77 10.35
N ALA A 243 -16.83 15.10 10.61
CA ALA A 243 -15.93 14.61 9.58
C ALA A 243 -16.27 13.16 9.19
N HIS A 244 -15.90 12.81 7.97
CA HIS A 244 -15.79 11.45 7.49
C HIS A 244 -14.34 10.97 7.67
N ILE A 245 -14.16 9.69 8.00
CA ILE A 245 -12.89 8.98 7.86
C ILE A 245 -13.11 7.76 6.98
N ALA A 246 -12.17 7.53 6.07
CA ALA A 246 -12.05 6.30 5.30
C ALA A 246 -10.61 5.81 5.39
N GLY A 247 -10.41 4.51 5.34
CA GLY A 247 -9.06 3.99 5.42
C GLY A 247 -8.93 2.50 5.17
N ASP A 248 -7.70 2.05 5.26
CA ASP A 248 -7.36 0.63 5.32
C ASP A 248 -6.30 0.33 6.39
N MET A 249 -6.16 -0.96 6.68
CA MET A 249 -5.15 -1.50 7.59
C MET A 249 -4.43 -2.67 6.90
N ALA A 250 -3.10 -2.59 6.76
CA ALA A 250 -2.26 -3.68 6.27
C ALA A 250 -1.71 -4.52 7.43
N MET A 251 -2.19 -5.75 7.56
CA MET A 251 -2.04 -6.57 8.76
C MET A 251 -1.42 -7.93 8.45
N LEU A 252 -0.68 -8.47 9.41
CA LEU A 252 -0.45 -9.92 9.49
C LEU A 252 -1.74 -10.62 9.90
N GLU A 253 -1.86 -11.91 9.58
CA GLU A 253 -3.03 -12.72 9.94
C GLU A 253 -3.35 -12.68 11.45
N ALA A 254 -2.33 -12.73 12.30
CA ALA A 254 -2.47 -12.68 13.76
C ALA A 254 -2.99 -11.32 14.29
N GLU A 255 -2.78 -10.23 13.55
CA GLU A 255 -3.14 -8.87 13.96
C GLU A 255 -4.62 -8.55 13.67
N VAL A 256 -5.25 -9.28 12.75
CA VAL A 256 -6.59 -8.96 12.18
C VAL A 256 -7.65 -8.73 13.26
N ASN A 257 -7.84 -9.69 14.17
CA ASN A 257 -8.93 -9.58 15.15
C ASN A 257 -8.67 -8.51 16.22
N ALA A 258 -7.41 -8.23 16.54
CA ALA A 258 -7.06 -7.14 17.44
C ALA A 258 -7.39 -5.78 16.82
N VAL A 259 -7.03 -5.59 15.55
CA VAL A 259 -7.37 -4.39 14.77
C VAL A 259 -8.88 -4.23 14.63
N VAL A 260 -9.62 -5.29 14.27
CA VAL A 260 -11.09 -5.25 14.19
C VAL A 260 -11.70 -4.78 15.51
N ARG A 261 -11.26 -5.36 16.64
CA ARG A 261 -11.74 -4.92 17.97
C ARG A 261 -11.40 -3.46 18.25
N ALA A 262 -10.19 -3.01 17.93
CA ALA A 262 -9.78 -1.62 18.14
C ALA A 262 -10.65 -0.65 17.33
N LEU A 263 -10.90 -0.94 16.05
CA LEU A 263 -11.78 -0.14 15.19
C LEU A 263 -13.21 -0.10 15.73
N ARG A 264 -13.80 -1.27 16.06
CA ARG A 264 -15.18 -1.35 16.55
C ARG A 264 -15.37 -0.67 17.91
N SER A 265 -14.42 -0.79 18.84
CA SER A 265 -14.44 -0.08 20.13
C SER A 265 -14.36 1.45 19.97
N ASN A 266 -13.89 1.94 18.83
CA ASN A 266 -13.85 3.35 18.47
C ASN A 266 -14.95 3.74 17.47
N ASN A 267 -15.99 2.92 17.32
CA ASN A 267 -17.15 3.14 16.46
C ASN A 267 -16.83 3.29 14.95
N LEU A 268 -15.69 2.75 14.49
CA LEU A 268 -15.35 2.67 13.07
C LEU A 268 -15.94 1.40 12.46
N GLU A 269 -16.72 1.54 11.40
CA GLU A 269 -17.34 0.44 10.64
C GLU A 269 -16.27 -0.33 9.88
N VAL A 270 -16.17 -1.64 10.11
CA VAL A 270 -15.31 -2.54 9.31
C VAL A 270 -16.09 -2.92 8.06
N VAL A 271 -15.56 -2.58 6.90
CA VAL A 271 -16.24 -2.67 5.60
C VAL A 271 -15.90 -3.96 4.86
N ALA A 272 -14.61 -4.30 4.81
CA ALA A 272 -14.11 -5.46 4.08
C ALA A 272 -12.86 -6.01 4.74
N LEU A 273 -12.60 -7.31 4.54
CA LEU A 273 -11.37 -8.01 4.93
C LEU A 273 -10.97 -8.93 3.77
N HIS A 274 -9.80 -8.70 3.18
CA HIS A 274 -9.35 -9.37 1.96
C HIS A 274 -7.83 -9.25 1.78
N ASN A 275 -7.30 -9.59 0.62
CA ASN A 275 -5.90 -9.40 0.21
C ASN A 275 -5.82 -8.38 -0.93
N HIS A 276 -4.69 -7.68 -1.10
CA HIS A 276 -4.42 -6.84 -2.29
C HIS A 276 -3.45 -7.51 -3.28
N MET A 277 -2.67 -8.47 -2.79
CA MET A 277 -1.59 -9.14 -3.52
C MET A 277 -1.86 -10.65 -3.60
N LEU A 278 -1.15 -11.31 -4.53
CA LEU A 278 -1.12 -12.77 -4.63
C LEU A 278 0.32 -13.25 -4.41
N GLY A 279 0.49 -14.21 -3.51
CA GLY A 279 1.77 -14.91 -3.29
C GLY A 279 2.83 -14.10 -2.54
N GLU A 280 2.45 -12.99 -1.91
CA GLU A 280 3.34 -12.20 -1.07
C GLU A 280 3.74 -12.96 0.21
N GLN A 281 4.94 -12.67 0.71
CA GLN A 281 5.47 -13.28 1.93
C GLN A 281 6.19 -12.25 2.82
N PRO A 282 5.90 -12.23 4.13
CA PRO A 282 4.71 -12.76 4.80
C PRO A 282 3.38 -12.35 4.15
N ARG A 283 2.33 -13.17 4.31
CA ARG A 283 0.99 -12.88 3.81
C ARG A 283 0.40 -11.66 4.51
N ILE A 284 -0.21 -10.75 3.74
CA ILE A 284 -0.83 -9.53 4.26
C ILE A 284 -2.32 -9.56 4.02
N ILE A 285 -3.07 -9.34 5.10
CA ILE A 285 -4.52 -9.15 5.07
C ILE A 285 -4.81 -7.67 5.19
N PHE A 286 -5.66 -7.18 4.30
CA PHE A 286 -6.14 -5.81 4.26
C PHE A 286 -7.55 -5.75 4.80
N LEU A 287 -7.83 -4.68 5.53
CA LEU A 287 -9.17 -4.35 6.00
C LEU A 287 -9.49 -2.93 5.60
N HIS A 288 -10.70 -2.67 5.11
CA HIS A 288 -11.21 -1.32 4.93
C HIS A 288 -12.17 -0.94 6.04
N TYR A 289 -12.15 0.34 6.40
CA TYR A 289 -13.05 0.88 7.41
C TYR A 289 -13.55 2.27 7.05
N TYR A 290 -14.66 2.64 7.68
CA TYR A 290 -15.30 3.94 7.51
C TYR A 290 -15.82 4.46 8.86
N GLY A 291 -15.92 5.78 9.01
CA GLY A 291 -16.52 6.39 10.19
C GLY A 291 -17.00 7.82 9.93
N ARG A 292 -17.87 8.29 10.84
CA ARG A 292 -18.47 9.63 10.80
C ARG A 292 -18.53 10.20 12.22
N GLY A 293 -18.03 11.42 12.44
CA GLY A 293 -18.03 12.03 13.77
C GLY A 293 -17.00 13.15 13.94
N ALA A 294 -16.69 13.50 15.18
CA ALA A 294 -15.65 14.50 15.48
C ALA A 294 -14.27 13.98 15.05
N VAL A 295 -13.51 14.81 14.33
CA VAL A 295 -12.25 14.39 13.68
C VAL A 295 -11.21 13.84 14.67
N ALA A 296 -11.13 14.41 15.88
CA ALA A 296 -10.22 13.93 16.93
C ALA A 296 -10.55 12.50 17.38
N THR A 297 -11.84 12.17 17.55
CA THR A 297 -12.28 10.82 17.91
C THR A 297 -12.01 9.82 16.80
N LEU A 298 -12.24 10.22 15.54
CA LEU A 298 -11.92 9.38 14.38
C LEU A 298 -10.41 9.11 14.27
N ALA A 299 -9.58 10.13 14.49
CA ALA A 299 -8.13 9.98 14.51
C ALA A 299 -7.63 9.07 15.66
N GLN A 300 -8.27 9.13 16.83
CA GLN A 300 -7.99 8.21 17.94
C GLN A 300 -8.31 6.76 17.55
N GLY A 301 -9.43 6.53 16.84
CA GLY A 301 -9.79 5.20 16.34
C GLY A 301 -8.76 4.63 15.37
N PHE A 302 -8.29 5.43 14.41
CA PHE A 302 -7.21 5.01 13.51
C PHE A 302 -5.91 4.74 14.27
N ARG A 303 -5.53 5.62 15.21
CA ARG A 303 -4.34 5.40 16.04
C ARG A 303 -4.44 4.11 16.85
N ALA A 304 -5.60 3.83 17.43
CA ALA A 304 -5.81 2.60 18.20
C ALA A 304 -5.61 1.36 17.33
N ALA A 305 -6.10 1.37 16.09
CA ALA A 305 -5.86 0.30 15.13
C ALA A 305 -4.38 0.17 14.74
N LEU A 306 -3.68 1.27 14.49
CA LEU A 306 -2.23 1.26 14.21
C LEU A 306 -1.41 0.68 15.37
N ASN A 307 -1.81 0.97 16.62
CA ASN A 307 -1.10 0.47 17.78
C ASN A 307 -1.11 -1.07 17.85
N GLU A 308 -2.09 -1.75 17.24
CA GLU A 308 -2.19 -3.21 17.20
C GLU A 308 -1.24 -3.88 16.20
N LEU A 309 -0.61 -3.12 15.31
CA LEU A 309 0.35 -3.64 14.34
C LEU A 309 1.74 -3.79 14.94
N GLY A 310 2.50 -4.79 14.49
CA GLY A 310 3.90 -5.01 14.86
C GLY A 310 4.13 -5.49 16.30
N LYS A 311 3.07 -5.86 17.03
CA LYS A 311 3.16 -6.35 18.42
C LYS A 311 3.73 -7.78 18.52
N GLU A 312 3.41 -8.63 17.55
CA GLU A 312 3.83 -10.03 17.55
C GLU A 312 4.74 -10.30 16.34
N LYS A 313 5.92 -10.89 16.58
CA LYS A 313 6.81 -11.34 15.49
C LYS A 313 6.22 -12.61 14.87
N GLY A 314 5.29 -12.45 13.92
CA GLY A 314 4.85 -13.48 12.96
C GLY A 314 4.91 -14.93 13.45
N GLY A 315 4.27 -15.23 14.59
CA GLY A 315 4.09 -16.60 15.06
C GLY A 315 2.82 -17.17 14.44
N ALA A 316 2.87 -18.42 13.97
CA ALA A 316 1.69 -19.12 13.45
C ALA A 316 0.55 -19.06 14.47
N ILE A 317 -0.66 -18.73 14.01
CA ILE A 317 -1.88 -18.82 14.82
C ILE A 317 -1.98 -20.27 15.31
N GLN A 318 -1.68 -20.51 16.59
CA GLN A 318 -2.05 -21.77 17.23
C GLN A 318 -3.58 -21.78 17.31
N MET A 319 -4.22 -22.40 16.32
CA MET A 319 -5.62 -22.75 16.44
C MET A 319 -5.75 -23.73 17.61
N GLN A 320 -6.31 -23.26 18.73
CA GLN A 320 -6.72 -24.16 19.78
C GLN A 320 -7.85 -25.03 19.23
N PRO A 321 -7.78 -26.36 19.37
CA PRO A 321 -8.88 -27.22 18.98
C PRO A 321 -10.11 -26.88 19.84
N SER A 322 -11.26 -26.80 19.17
CA SER A 322 -12.59 -26.69 19.76
C SER A 322 -12.93 -27.88 20.64
#